data_AF-A0A934WMA0-F1
#
_entry.id   AF-A0A934WMA0-F1
#
_cell.length_a   1.000
_cell.length_b   1.000
_cell.length_c   1.000
_cell.angle_alpha   90.00
_cell.angle_beta   90.00
_cell.angle_gamma   90.00
#
_symmetry.space_group_name_H-M   'P 1'
#
loop_
_entity.id
_entity.type
_entity.pdbx_description
1 polymer ?
#
loop_
_entity_poly.entity_id
_entity_poly.type
_entity_poly.pdbx_seq_one_letter_code
_entity_poly.pdbx_strand_id
1 'polypeptide(L)'
;MAVVAALFAAAVFAVCLKQWPIKSSADAAAWAQAGTTVAVVVVALFMPAWQHERERTQRYADRAHERARRMESAFQLCYAVRAVCEKVAADTTHQPQSTAYFRDAEGQLNAIRAMLGKFAPEDFDGHKELAPAVNVMSIAEGAASQLRFAILVNDNTEQSRAIHGIMSGYIAEVTKYVGEMKAAADEARKNTDLSDGGCSARSRGC
;
A
#
# COMPACT_ATOMS: atom_id res chain seq x y z
N MET A 1 28.23 -3.82 -2.97
CA MET A 1 28.94 -2.82 -2.13
C MET A 1 29.93 -3.47 -1.17
N ALA A 2 29.52 -4.39 -0.28
CA ALA A 2 30.45 -5.10 0.62
C ALA A 2 31.59 -5.84 -0.11
N VAL A 3 31.27 -6.49 -1.24
CA VAL A 3 32.26 -7.15 -2.12
C VAL A 3 33.29 -6.15 -2.67
N VAL A 4 32.88 -4.94 -3.03
CA VAL A 4 33.78 -3.91 -3.61
C VAL A 4 34.74 -3.37 -2.55
N ALA A 5 34.25 -3.14 -1.33
CA ALA A 5 35.10 -2.70 -0.21
C ALA A 5 36.10 -3.81 0.21
N ALA A 6 35.66 -5.07 0.24
CA ALA A 6 36.53 -6.21 0.52
C ALA A 6 37.60 -6.39 -0.57
N LEU A 7 37.23 -6.24 -1.84
CA LEU A 7 38.16 -6.29 -2.97
C LEU A 7 39.16 -5.13 -2.95
N PHE A 8 38.72 -3.92 -2.56
CA PHE A 8 39.62 -2.77 -2.45
C PHE A 8 40.61 -2.94 -1.30
N ALA A 9 40.17 -3.41 -0.13
CA ALA A 9 41.04 -3.71 1.00
C ALA A 9 42.05 -4.83 0.66
N ALA A 10 41.60 -5.89 -0.03
CA ALA A 10 42.47 -6.96 -0.49
C ALA A 10 43.49 -6.49 -1.54
N ALA A 11 43.09 -5.59 -2.45
CA ALA A 11 43.99 -5.02 -3.45
C ALA A 11 45.06 -4.11 -2.81
N VAL A 12 44.67 -3.25 -1.86
CA VAL A 12 45.61 -2.42 -1.10
C VAL A 12 46.58 -3.28 -0.31
N PHE A 13 46.10 -4.33 0.35
CA PHE A 13 46.93 -5.27 1.10
C PHE A 13 47.92 -6.02 0.19
N ALA A 14 47.48 -6.46 -0.99
CA ALA A 14 48.33 -7.13 -1.98
C ALA A 14 49.42 -6.22 -2.55
N VAL A 15 49.11 -4.93 -2.80
CA VAL A 15 50.09 -3.93 -3.25
C VAL A 15 51.13 -3.67 -2.16
N CYS A 16 50.71 -3.52 -0.91
CA CYS A 16 51.61 -3.30 0.23
C CYS A 16 52.57 -4.49 0.45
N LEU A 17 52.07 -5.73 0.39
CA LEU A 17 52.92 -6.93 0.53
C LEU A 17 53.96 -7.07 -0.59
N LYS A 18 53.63 -6.62 -1.81
CA LYS A 18 54.54 -6.68 -2.95
C LYS A 18 55.69 -5.68 -2.84
N GLN A 19 55.47 -4.59 -2.11
CA GLN A 19 56.38 -3.45 -2.06
C GLN A 19 57.33 -3.53 -0.86
N TRP A 20 56.97 -4.25 0.21
CA TRP A 20 57.75 -4.38 1.45
C TRP A 20 57.75 -5.83 1.96
N PRO A 21 58.74 -6.67 1.61
CA PRO A 21 58.79 -8.05 2.09
C PRO A 21 59.04 -8.09 3.60
N ILE A 22 58.24 -8.87 4.33
CA ILE A 22 58.36 -9.07 5.77
C ILE A 22 59.65 -9.84 6.05
N LYS A 23 60.63 -9.19 6.71
CA LYS A 23 61.95 -9.79 6.99
C LYS A 23 62.11 -10.22 8.44
N SER A 24 61.29 -9.70 9.36
CA SER A 24 61.35 -10.03 10.78
C SER A 24 59.96 -10.20 11.42
N SER A 25 59.92 -10.85 12.58
CA SER A 25 58.69 -10.98 13.39
C SER A 25 58.20 -9.63 13.94
N ALA A 26 59.09 -8.66 14.13
CA ALA A 26 58.73 -7.29 14.50
C ALA A 26 58.00 -6.56 13.35
N ASP A 27 58.43 -6.78 12.11
CA ASP A 27 57.73 -6.25 10.93
C ASP A 27 56.32 -6.86 10.82
N ALA A 28 56.17 -8.16 11.08
CA ALA A 28 54.88 -8.83 11.06
C ALA A 28 53.89 -8.23 12.09
N ALA A 29 54.36 -7.88 13.29
CA ALA A 29 53.54 -7.23 14.31
C ALA A 29 53.11 -5.81 13.91
N ALA A 30 54.01 -5.02 13.32
CA ALA A 30 53.70 -3.69 12.81
C ALA A 30 52.68 -3.74 11.66
N TRP A 31 52.81 -4.71 10.75
CA TRP A 31 51.85 -4.94 9.67
C TRP A 31 50.49 -5.39 10.18
N ALA A 32 50.43 -6.24 11.20
CA ALA A 32 49.18 -6.66 11.84
C ALA A 32 48.46 -5.45 12.45
N GLN A 33 49.18 -4.57 13.15
CA GLN A 33 48.59 -3.38 13.76
C GLN A 33 48.14 -2.34 12.72
N ALA A 34 48.95 -2.12 11.67
CA ALA A 34 48.59 -1.23 10.57
C ALA A 34 47.37 -1.75 9.79
N GLY A 35 47.33 -3.05 9.48
CA GLY A 35 46.20 -3.68 8.80
C GLY A 35 44.91 -3.60 9.62
N THR A 36 45.00 -3.81 10.94
CA THR A 36 43.84 -3.68 11.83
C THR A 36 43.33 -2.24 11.89
N THR A 37 44.23 -1.25 11.93
CA THR A 37 43.87 0.17 11.96
C THR A 37 43.18 0.59 10.65
N VAL A 38 43.70 0.17 9.50
CA VAL A 38 43.09 0.43 8.19
C VAL A 38 41.71 -0.22 8.11
N ALA A 39 41.56 -1.47 8.57
CA ALA A 39 40.26 -2.14 8.62
C ALA A 39 39.24 -1.38 9.49
N VAL A 40 39.65 -0.90 10.67
CA VAL A 40 38.78 -0.10 11.56
C VAL A 40 38.38 1.23 10.90
N VAL A 41 39.30 1.93 10.24
CA VAL A 41 39.00 3.19 9.54
C VAL A 41 38.04 2.96 8.36
N VAL A 42 38.24 1.90 7.58
CA VAL A 42 37.33 1.53 6.48
C VAL A 42 35.94 1.20 7.03
N VAL A 43 35.84 0.39 8.10
CA VAL A 43 34.54 0.09 8.72
C VAL A 43 33.88 1.37 9.24
N ALA A 44 34.61 2.26 9.92
CA ALA A 44 34.09 3.50 10.48
C ALA A 44 33.58 4.49 9.42
N LEU A 45 34.21 4.55 8.25
CA LEU A 45 33.79 5.43 7.14
C LEU A 45 32.62 4.85 6.34
N PHE A 46 32.57 3.52 6.16
CA PHE A 46 31.55 2.88 5.34
C PHE A 46 30.29 2.47 6.11
N MET A 47 30.40 2.20 7.42
CA MET A 47 29.26 1.81 8.25
C MET A 47 28.15 2.87 8.29
N PRO A 48 28.41 4.18 8.42
CA PRO A 48 27.37 5.21 8.39
C PRO A 48 26.66 5.29 7.03
N ALA A 49 27.41 5.20 5.93
CA ALA A 49 26.83 5.21 4.58
C ALA A 49 25.96 3.96 4.34
N TRP A 50 26.41 2.79 4.80
CA TRP A 50 25.65 1.56 4.71
C TRP A 50 24.40 1.57 5.61
N GLN A 51 24.51 2.09 6.83
CA GLN A 51 23.37 2.27 7.74
C GLN A 51 22.32 3.22 7.15
N HIS A 52 22.76 4.35 6.61
CA HIS A 52 21.86 5.31 5.97
C HIS A 52 21.16 4.73 4.73
N GLU A 53 21.84 3.92 3.92
CA GLU A 53 21.21 3.22 2.78
C GLU A 53 20.19 2.15 3.27
N ARG A 54 20.50 1.46 4.37
CA ARG A 54 19.58 0.51 5.02
C ARG A 54 18.34 1.20 5.58
N GLU A 55 18.51 2.32 6.27
CA GLU A 55 17.40 3.10 6.79
C GLU A 55 16.52 3.64 5.66
N ARG A 56 17.11 4.07 4.55
CA ARG A 56 16.35 4.50 3.37
C ARG A 56 15.49 3.36 2.82
N THR A 57 16.11 2.20 2.59
CA THR A 57 15.39 1.02 2.07
C THR A 57 14.28 0.55 3.01
N GLN A 58 14.51 0.57 4.33
CA GLN A 58 13.46 0.29 5.33
C GLN A 58 12.32 1.32 5.25
N ARG A 59 12.61 2.62 5.20
CA ARG A 59 11.57 3.65 5.06
C ARG A 59 10.78 3.56 3.76
N TYR A 60 11.36 3.01 2.68
CA TYR A 60 10.62 2.74 1.45
C TYR A 60 9.71 1.53 1.59
N ALA A 61 10.21 0.44 2.21
CA ALA A 61 9.41 -0.75 2.48
C ALA A 61 8.24 -0.46 3.42
N ASP A 62 8.47 0.29 4.52
CA ASP A 62 7.43 0.65 5.47
C ASP A 62 6.32 1.48 4.81
N ARG A 63 6.69 2.47 3.98
CA ARG A 63 5.73 3.25 3.20
C ARG A 63 4.96 2.41 2.19
N ALA A 64 5.60 1.43 1.56
CA ALA A 64 4.93 0.50 0.65
C ALA A 64 3.92 -0.39 1.38
N HIS A 65 4.28 -0.92 2.55
CA HIS A 65 3.39 -1.73 3.38
C HIS A 65 2.21 -0.93 3.94
N GLU A 66 2.44 0.32 4.33
CA GLU A 66 1.37 1.21 4.75
C GLU A 66 0.41 1.53 3.60
N ARG A 67 0.92 1.81 2.41
CA ARG A 67 0.11 2.01 1.19
C ARG A 67 -0.75 0.78 0.87
N ALA A 68 -0.17 -0.41 0.89
CA ALA A 68 -0.91 -1.65 0.63
C ALA A 68 -2.03 -1.87 1.65
N ARG A 69 -1.77 -1.62 2.95
CA ARG A 69 -2.80 -1.72 4.01
C ARG A 69 -3.94 -0.72 3.83
N ARG A 70 -3.62 0.52 3.44
CA ARG A 70 -4.63 1.55 3.18
C ARG A 70 -5.49 1.20 1.96
N MET A 71 -4.88 0.71 0.88
CA MET A 71 -5.61 0.23 -0.31
C MET A 71 -6.55 -0.93 0.01
N GLU A 72 -6.06 -1.94 0.72
CA GLU A 72 -6.90 -3.08 1.12
C GLU A 72 -8.09 -2.61 1.96
N SER A 73 -7.85 -1.73 2.93
CA SER A 73 -8.91 -1.19 3.79
C SER A 73 -9.96 -0.40 2.96
N ALA A 74 -9.52 0.45 2.04
CA ALA A 74 -10.40 1.20 1.16
C ALA A 74 -11.20 0.25 0.23
N PHE A 75 -10.57 -0.79 -0.29
CA PHE A 75 -11.19 -1.80 -1.13
C PHE A 75 -12.31 -2.55 -0.40
N GLN A 76 -12.05 -3.00 0.85
CA GLN A 76 -13.05 -3.66 1.69
C GLN A 76 -14.25 -2.75 1.96
N LEU A 77 -14.03 -1.45 2.20
CA LEU A 77 -15.10 -0.48 2.39
C LEU A 77 -15.92 -0.26 1.12
N CYS A 78 -15.28 -0.19 -0.06
CA CYS A 78 -15.99 -0.11 -1.32
C CYS A 78 -16.89 -1.34 -1.58
N TYR A 79 -16.39 -2.53 -1.24
CA TYR A 79 -17.19 -3.75 -1.26
C TYR A 79 -18.37 -3.70 -0.29
N ALA A 80 -18.18 -3.14 0.90
CA ALA A 80 -19.25 -2.98 1.87
C ALA A 80 -20.37 -2.06 1.34
N VAL A 81 -20.02 -0.93 0.69
CA VAL A 81 -21.03 -0.06 0.03
C VAL A 81 -21.84 -0.86 -0.99
N ARG A 82 -21.15 -1.60 -1.87
CA ARG A 82 -21.80 -2.44 -2.87
C ARG A 82 -22.75 -3.45 -2.24
N ALA A 83 -22.31 -4.16 -1.21
CA ALA A 83 -23.11 -5.19 -0.54
C ALA A 83 -24.38 -4.60 0.10
N VAL A 84 -24.30 -3.41 0.70
CA VAL A 84 -25.47 -2.73 1.25
C VAL A 84 -26.43 -2.35 0.11
N CYS A 85 -25.94 -1.77 -0.98
CA CYS A 85 -26.78 -1.42 -2.13
C CYS A 85 -27.43 -2.67 -2.77
N GLU A 86 -26.70 -3.79 -2.91
CA GLU A 86 -27.22 -5.07 -3.42
C GLU A 86 -28.34 -5.61 -2.52
N LYS A 87 -28.14 -5.56 -1.20
CA LYS A 87 -29.16 -5.99 -0.25
C LYS A 87 -30.43 -5.15 -0.37
N VAL A 88 -30.29 -3.82 -0.41
CA VAL A 88 -31.43 -2.90 -0.59
C VAL A 88 -32.14 -3.14 -1.92
N ALA A 89 -31.40 -3.34 -3.02
CA ALA A 89 -31.98 -3.63 -4.32
C ALA A 89 -32.74 -4.96 -4.31
N ALA A 90 -32.15 -6.04 -3.79
CA ALA A 90 -32.80 -7.35 -3.72
C ALA A 90 -34.10 -7.27 -2.88
N ASP A 91 -34.04 -6.67 -1.70
CA ASP A 91 -35.17 -6.66 -0.78
C ASP A 91 -36.32 -5.74 -1.26
N THR A 92 -36.02 -4.68 -2.00
CA THR A 92 -37.04 -3.80 -2.59
C THR A 92 -37.83 -4.42 -3.75
N THR A 93 -37.36 -5.53 -4.33
CA THR A 93 -38.09 -6.25 -5.39
C THR A 93 -39.13 -7.24 -4.86
N HIS A 94 -39.01 -7.69 -3.61
CA HIS A 94 -39.82 -8.80 -3.09
C HIS A 94 -40.94 -8.39 -2.13
N GLN A 95 -40.76 -7.33 -1.32
CA GLN A 95 -41.76 -6.90 -0.34
C GLN A 95 -41.74 -5.38 -0.08
N PRO A 96 -42.87 -4.79 0.35
CA PRO A 96 -42.86 -3.43 0.90
C PRO A 96 -41.98 -3.41 2.16
N GLN A 97 -40.91 -2.63 2.08
CA GLN A 97 -39.92 -2.54 3.16
C GLN A 97 -40.37 -1.57 4.24
N SER A 98 -40.11 -1.92 5.50
CA SER A 98 -40.38 -1.02 6.62
C SER A 98 -39.40 0.16 6.63
N THR A 99 -39.83 1.29 7.17
CA THR A 99 -38.96 2.45 7.40
C THR A 99 -37.75 2.10 8.30
N ALA A 100 -37.88 1.11 9.18
CA ALA A 100 -36.78 0.60 10.00
C ALA A 100 -35.68 -0.07 9.16
N TYR A 101 -36.05 -0.79 8.09
CA TYR A 101 -35.10 -1.41 7.18
C TYR A 101 -34.25 -0.37 6.45
N PHE A 102 -34.89 0.64 5.86
CA PHE A 102 -34.15 1.70 5.17
C PHE A 102 -33.28 2.52 6.12
N ARG A 103 -33.71 2.70 7.37
CA ARG A 103 -32.91 3.40 8.39
C ARG A 103 -31.66 2.61 8.79
N ASP A 104 -31.74 1.28 8.86
CA ASP A 104 -30.58 0.43 9.09
C ASP A 104 -29.58 0.53 7.93
N ALA A 105 -30.05 0.39 6.69
CA ALA A 105 -29.20 0.54 5.50
C ALA A 105 -28.58 1.94 5.38
N GLU A 106 -29.34 3.00 5.68
CA GLU A 106 -28.83 4.38 5.76
C GLU A 106 -27.72 4.49 6.83
N GLY A 107 -27.93 3.89 8.00
CA GLY A 107 -26.94 3.86 9.09
C GLY A 107 -25.64 3.17 8.66
N GLN A 108 -25.74 2.03 7.98
CA GLN A 108 -24.59 1.30 7.45
C GLN A 108 -23.82 2.12 6.42
N LEU A 109 -24.51 2.73 5.45
CA LEU A 109 -23.88 3.57 4.44
C LEU A 109 -23.20 4.80 5.05
N ASN A 110 -23.81 5.44 6.05
CA ASN A 110 -23.19 6.56 6.77
C ASN A 110 -21.94 6.14 7.55
N ALA A 111 -21.96 4.96 8.19
CA ALA A 111 -20.80 4.42 8.88
C ALA A 111 -19.66 4.11 7.90
N ILE A 112 -19.98 3.49 6.76
CA ILE A 112 -19.00 3.21 5.71
C ILE A 112 -18.45 4.51 5.12
N ARG A 113 -19.30 5.51 4.88
CA ARG A 113 -18.90 6.85 4.43
C ARG A 113 -17.93 7.50 5.41
N ALA A 114 -18.21 7.44 6.71
CA ALA A 114 -17.34 7.99 7.73
C ALA A 114 -15.97 7.28 7.77
N MET A 115 -15.95 5.98 7.52
CA MET A 115 -14.69 5.22 7.39
C MET A 115 -13.94 5.58 6.10
N LEU A 116 -14.63 5.71 4.97
CA LEU A 116 -14.06 6.18 3.70
C LEU A 116 -13.56 7.63 3.81
N GLY A 117 -14.16 8.47 4.66
CA GLY A 117 -13.70 9.84 4.90
C GLY A 117 -12.33 9.93 5.58
N LYS A 118 -11.85 8.85 6.22
CA LYS A 118 -10.47 8.77 6.76
C LYS A 118 -9.43 8.55 5.66
N PHE A 119 -9.89 8.31 4.45
CA PHE A 119 -9.11 8.20 3.23
C PHE A 119 -9.28 9.49 2.43
N ALA A 120 -9.14 10.65 3.09
CA ALA A 120 -9.31 11.94 2.44
C ALA A 120 -8.15 12.19 1.45
N PRO A 121 -8.37 12.94 0.35
CA PRO A 121 -7.35 13.22 -0.67
C PRO A 121 -6.06 13.85 -0.12
N GLU A 122 -6.19 14.62 0.97
CA GLU A 122 -5.11 15.32 1.67
C GLU A 122 -4.17 14.35 2.40
N ASP A 123 -4.71 13.23 2.90
CA ASP A 123 -3.96 12.19 3.64
C ASP A 123 -3.20 11.23 2.69
N PHE A 124 -3.24 11.53 1.39
CA PHE A 124 -2.84 10.62 0.35
C PHE A 124 -1.70 11.09 -0.55
N ASP A 125 -0.99 12.18 -0.27
CA ASP A 125 0.27 12.53 -0.98
C ASP A 125 0.21 12.33 -2.52
N GLY A 126 -0.94 12.60 -3.15
CA GLY A 126 -1.14 12.39 -4.59
C GLY A 126 -1.37 10.93 -5.06
N HIS A 127 -1.81 10.01 -4.20
CA HIS A 127 -2.15 8.62 -4.54
C HIS A 127 -3.41 8.55 -5.42
N LYS A 128 -3.21 8.72 -6.73
CA LYS A 128 -4.25 8.56 -7.77
C LYS A 128 -5.01 7.24 -7.67
N GLU A 129 -4.37 6.20 -7.15
CA GLU A 129 -4.90 4.84 -6.97
C GLU A 129 -6.07 4.78 -5.96
N LEU A 130 -6.22 5.79 -5.10
CA LEU A 130 -7.30 5.89 -4.11
C LEU A 130 -8.43 6.83 -4.55
N ALA A 131 -8.30 7.50 -5.70
CA ALA A 131 -9.38 8.28 -6.28
C ALA A 131 -10.70 7.50 -6.47
N PRO A 132 -10.68 6.20 -6.86
CA PRO A 132 -11.91 5.41 -6.94
C PRO A 132 -12.63 5.29 -5.60
N ALA A 133 -11.91 5.19 -4.47
CA ALA A 133 -12.50 5.11 -3.14
C ALA A 133 -13.24 6.40 -2.75
N VAL A 134 -12.71 7.55 -3.16
CA VAL A 134 -13.37 8.87 -2.99
C VAL A 134 -14.67 8.93 -3.80
N ASN A 135 -14.69 8.38 -5.02
CA ASN A 135 -15.92 8.30 -5.81
C ASN A 135 -16.96 7.40 -5.14
N VAL A 136 -16.54 6.25 -4.58
CA VAL A 136 -17.43 5.35 -3.84
C VAL A 136 -17.97 5.99 -2.56
N MET A 137 -17.20 6.86 -1.90
CA MET A 137 -17.70 7.65 -0.77
C MET A 137 -18.88 8.56 -1.18
N SER A 138 -18.76 9.24 -2.33
CA SER A 138 -19.85 10.06 -2.89
C SER A 138 -21.09 9.21 -3.23
N ILE A 139 -20.88 8.01 -3.77
CA ILE A 139 -21.97 7.06 -4.02
C ILE A 139 -22.66 6.64 -2.72
N ALA A 140 -21.90 6.34 -1.66
CA ALA A 140 -22.46 5.97 -0.37
C ALA A 140 -23.32 7.12 0.22
N GLU A 141 -22.88 8.36 0.06
CA GLU A 141 -23.66 9.55 0.45
C GLU A 141 -24.95 9.70 -0.36
N GLY A 142 -24.85 9.56 -1.69
CA GLY A 142 -26.00 9.59 -2.57
C GLY A 142 -27.02 8.50 -2.19
N ALA A 143 -26.58 7.27 -2.01
CA ALA A 143 -27.41 6.15 -1.60
C ALA A 143 -28.07 6.39 -0.24
N ALA A 144 -27.33 6.88 0.76
CA ALA A 144 -27.89 7.21 2.07
C ALA A 144 -28.95 8.33 1.98
N SER A 145 -28.70 9.36 1.16
CA SER A 145 -29.68 10.44 0.93
C SER A 145 -30.96 9.93 0.27
N GLN A 146 -30.85 9.00 -0.67
CA GLN A 146 -32.01 8.41 -1.35
C GLN A 146 -32.83 7.53 -0.41
N LEU A 147 -32.18 6.77 0.47
CA LEU A 147 -32.84 6.02 1.54
C LEU A 147 -33.55 6.95 2.54
N ARG A 148 -32.91 8.06 2.92
CA ARG A 148 -33.53 9.06 3.81
C ARG A 148 -34.78 9.66 3.18
N PHE A 149 -34.72 9.98 1.89
CA PHE A 149 -35.89 10.47 1.16
C PHE A 149 -37.02 9.44 1.12
N ALA A 150 -36.69 8.16 0.87
CA ALA A 150 -37.66 7.06 0.92
C ALA A 150 -38.34 6.92 2.30
N ILE A 151 -37.58 7.06 3.39
CA ILE A 151 -38.13 7.01 4.76
C ILE A 151 -39.14 8.14 5.01
N LEU A 152 -38.89 9.34 4.47
CA LEU A 152 -39.72 10.52 4.71
C LEU A 152 -41.07 10.49 3.98
N VAL A 153 -41.10 9.93 2.78
CA VAL A 153 -42.28 10.01 1.91
C VAL A 153 -43.32 8.91 2.19
N ASN A 154 -42.92 7.85 2.93
CA ASN A 154 -43.79 6.85 3.55
C ASN A 154 -45.04 6.44 2.73
N ASP A 155 -44.90 6.07 1.45
CA ASP A 155 -45.87 5.19 0.78
C ASP A 155 -45.37 4.56 -0.55
N ASN A 156 -45.87 3.34 -0.76
CA ASN A 156 -46.12 2.52 -1.96
C ASN A 156 -45.08 2.24 -3.07
N THR A 157 -45.15 0.97 -3.50
CA THR A 157 -44.41 0.21 -4.54
C THR A 157 -43.69 0.94 -5.70
N GLU A 158 -44.13 2.10 -6.14
CA GLU A 158 -43.41 2.92 -7.14
C GLU A 158 -42.09 3.45 -6.57
N GLN A 159 -42.06 3.83 -5.30
CA GLN A 159 -40.80 4.19 -4.64
C GLN A 159 -39.87 3.00 -4.51
N SER A 160 -40.37 1.81 -4.17
CA SER A 160 -39.51 0.61 -4.12
C SER A 160 -38.87 0.32 -5.49
N ARG A 161 -39.62 0.49 -6.59
CA ARG A 161 -39.06 0.39 -7.95
C ARG A 161 -38.03 1.49 -8.25
N ALA A 162 -38.29 2.73 -7.83
CA ALA A 162 -37.35 3.84 -8.00
C ALA A 162 -36.05 3.62 -7.21
N ILE A 163 -36.15 3.22 -5.93
CA ILE A 163 -35.02 2.88 -5.06
C ILE A 163 -34.24 1.71 -5.65
N HIS A 164 -34.92 0.66 -6.11
CA HIS A 164 -34.27 -0.47 -6.78
C HIS A 164 -33.46 0.01 -8.00
N GLY A 165 -34.04 0.85 -8.86
CA GLY A 165 -33.34 1.39 -10.03
C GLY A 165 -32.12 2.23 -9.67
N ILE A 166 -32.27 3.11 -8.67
CA ILE A 166 -31.19 3.95 -8.15
C ILE A 166 -30.06 3.10 -7.56
N MET A 167 -30.41 2.14 -6.69
CA MET A 167 -29.43 1.25 -6.05
C MET A 167 -28.72 0.37 -7.08
N SER A 168 -29.43 -0.12 -8.09
CA SER A 168 -28.84 -0.84 -9.22
C SER A 168 -27.81 0.01 -9.99
N GLY A 169 -28.11 1.30 -10.21
CA GLY A 169 -27.16 2.25 -10.78
C GLY A 169 -25.91 2.40 -9.92
N TYR A 170 -26.07 2.58 -8.61
CA TYR A 170 -24.94 2.65 -7.69
C TYR A 170 -24.12 1.36 -7.65
N ILE A 171 -24.75 0.18 -7.70
CA ILE A 171 -24.03 -1.11 -7.76
C ILE A 171 -23.15 -1.18 -9.00
N ALA A 172 -23.65 -0.74 -10.16
CA ALA A 172 -22.88 -0.74 -11.40
C ALA A 172 -21.67 0.21 -11.30
N GLU A 173 -21.84 1.41 -10.76
CA GLU A 173 -20.75 2.36 -10.57
C GLU A 173 -19.71 1.89 -9.55
N VAL A 174 -20.15 1.39 -8.39
CA VAL A 174 -19.21 0.86 -7.39
C VAL A 174 -18.45 -0.35 -7.95
N THR A 175 -19.12 -1.22 -8.72
CA THR A 175 -18.44 -2.37 -9.37
C THR A 175 -17.34 -1.92 -10.32
N LYS A 176 -17.58 -0.84 -11.09
CA LYS A 176 -16.56 -0.24 -11.95
C LYS A 176 -15.36 0.24 -11.13
N TYR A 177 -15.58 1.03 -10.08
CA TYR A 177 -14.50 1.57 -9.25
C TYR A 177 -13.73 0.50 -8.48
N VAL A 178 -14.41 -0.53 -7.99
CA VAL A 178 -13.78 -1.71 -7.39
C VAL A 178 -12.88 -2.42 -8.41
N GLY A 179 -13.33 -2.54 -9.66
CA GLY A 179 -12.52 -3.08 -10.75
C GLY A 179 -11.26 -2.25 -11.03
N GLU A 180 -11.38 -0.92 -11.05
CA GLU A 180 -10.26 0.01 -11.23
C GLU A 180 -9.24 -0.11 -10.07
N MET A 181 -9.70 -0.16 -8.81
CA MET A 181 -8.82 -0.37 -7.66
C MET A 181 -8.10 -1.72 -7.72
N LYS A 182 -8.80 -2.77 -8.11
CA LYS A 182 -8.21 -4.10 -8.25
C LYS A 182 -7.13 -4.14 -9.33
N ALA A 183 -7.39 -3.52 -10.48
CA ALA A 183 -6.41 -3.41 -11.55
C ALA A 183 -5.16 -2.65 -11.11
N ALA A 184 -5.33 -1.53 -10.40
CA ALA A 184 -4.23 -0.75 -9.84
C ALA A 184 -3.41 -1.56 -8.82
N ALA A 185 -4.08 -2.32 -7.94
CA ALA A 185 -3.41 -3.19 -6.97
C ALA A 185 -2.63 -4.33 -7.65
N ASP A 186 -3.20 -4.96 -8.69
CA ASP A 186 -2.54 -6.02 -9.46
C ASP A 186 -1.32 -5.49 -10.25
N GLU A 187 -1.41 -4.27 -10.79
CA GLU A 187 -0.29 -3.59 -11.45
C GLU A 187 0.83 -3.24 -10.46
N ALA A 188 0.48 -2.68 -9.30
CA ALA A 188 1.43 -2.40 -8.24
C ALA A 188 2.16 -3.68 -7.78
N ARG A 189 1.44 -4.79 -7.63
CA ARG A 189 2.01 -6.08 -7.24
C ARG A 189 3.03 -6.60 -8.26
N LYS A 190 2.70 -6.56 -9.56
CA LYS A 190 3.62 -6.98 -10.64
C LYS A 190 4.91 -6.16 -10.64
N ASN A 191 4.82 -4.86 -10.38
CA ASN A 191 5.99 -3.98 -10.33
C ASN A 191 6.90 -4.28 -9.13
N THR A 192 6.35 -4.66 -7.97
CA THR A 192 7.13 -5.14 -6.82
C THR A 192 7.82 -6.48 -7.09
N ASP A 193 7.13 -7.44 -7.72
CA ASP A 193 7.71 -8.76 -8.02
C ASP A 193 8.89 -8.66 -9.03
N LEU A 194 8.82 -7.72 -9.98
CA LEU A 194 9.92 -7.43 -10.91
C LEU A 194 11.12 -6.75 -10.22
N SER A 195 10.87 -5.92 -9.21
CA SER A 195 11.90 -5.29 -8.38
C SER A 195 12.67 -6.33 -7.54
N ASP A 196 11.95 -7.24 -6.89
CA ASP A 196 12.56 -8.28 -6.05
C ASP A 196 13.25 -9.37 -6.88
N GLY A 197 12.72 -9.68 -8.07
CA GLY A 197 13.37 -10.53 -9.07
C GLY A 197 14.67 -9.93 -9.60
N GLY A 198 14.73 -8.61 -9.79
CA GLY A 198 15.93 -7.87 -10.20
C GLY A 198 17.02 -7.85 -9.12
N CYS A 199 16.63 -7.74 -7.84
CA CYS A 199 17.56 -7.83 -6.72
C CYS A 199 18.09 -9.26 -6.52
N SER A 200 17.27 -10.30 -6.73
CA SER A 200 17.70 -11.70 -6.68
C SER A 200 18.58 -12.11 -7.87
N ALA A 201 18.37 -11.54 -9.06
CA ALA A 201 19.22 -11.82 -10.22
C ALA A 201 20.62 -11.19 -10.08
N ARG A 202 20.75 -10.05 -9.40
CA ARG A 202 22.04 -9.40 -9.13
C ARG A 202 22.81 -10.00 -7.96
N SER A 203 22.16 -10.82 -7.11
CA SER A 203 22.80 -11.54 -6.01
C SER A 203 23.16 -12.99 -6.34
N ARG A 204 22.72 -13.53 -7.49
CA ARG A 204 23.10 -14.88 -7.99
C ARG A 204 24.08 -14.85 -9.18
N GLY A 205 24.57 -13.66 -9.54
CA GLY A 205 25.73 -13.49 -10.41
C GLY A 205 26.97 -13.20 -9.58
N CYS A 206 27.43 -14.18 -8.80
CA CYS A 206 28.77 -14.26 -8.24
C CYS A 206 29.27 -15.67 -8.53
#